data_AF-A0A9Q5GFP0-F1
#
_entry.id   AF-A0A9Q5GFP0-F1
#
_cell.length_a   1.000
_cell.length_b   1.000
_cell.length_c   1.000
_cell.angle_alpha   90.00
_cell.angle_beta   90.00
_cell.angle_gamma   90.00
#
_symmetry.space_group_name_H-M   'P 1'
#
loop_
_entity.id
_entity.type
_entity.pdbx_description
1 polymer ?
#
loop_
_entity_poly.entity_id
_entity_poly.type
_entity_poly.pdbx_seq_one_letter_code
_entity_poly.pdbx_strand_id
1 'polypeptide(L)'
;MLDIESEFDELCDYIIRFMNAFKKLSSLQLGIYSYTGFLSNIEEIKSTIKDYPLWEANYNNEPWNLPSNFFANRIGHQYTENGDISGVSGKCDVNLFTEGVLLKNNMYLGTWINENDKWWYKHNDGTFTKDAWEFINGKWYLFDAEGWMIHDWKRYGDSWYYLGDYNDGAMKTGWYYDEKSSKWYYFNEEGIMQTGYIKIDDKWYDFDNNGAMETSGI
;
A
#
# COMPACT_ATOMS: atom_id res chain seq x y z
N MET A 1 -15.05 1.93 2.64
CA MET A 1 -15.63 3.19 3.12
C MET A 1 -17.12 2.99 3.35
N LEU A 2 -17.70 3.59 4.39
CA LEU A 2 -19.14 3.72 4.55
C LEU A 2 -19.57 4.97 3.78
N ASP A 3 -20.39 4.77 2.77
CA ASP A 3 -20.96 5.82 1.94
C ASP A 3 -22.17 6.45 2.63
N ILE A 4 -22.08 7.75 2.93
CA ILE A 4 -23.07 8.52 3.69
C ILE A 4 -23.43 9.78 2.88
N GLU A 5 -24.37 9.63 1.96
CA GLU A 5 -24.79 10.75 1.09
C GLU A 5 -26.29 10.72 0.74
N SER A 6 -27.07 9.91 1.44
CA SER A 6 -28.53 9.81 1.27
C SER A 6 -29.25 10.08 2.59
N GLU A 7 -30.19 11.02 2.57
CA GLU A 7 -30.97 11.41 3.74
C GLU A 7 -32.25 10.57 3.86
N PHE A 8 -32.49 10.04 5.07
CA PHE A 8 -33.69 9.29 5.42
C PHE A 8 -33.92 9.30 6.94
N ASP A 9 -35.12 8.93 7.37
CA ASP A 9 -35.49 8.86 8.78
C ASP A 9 -34.54 7.92 9.55
N GLU A 10 -34.07 8.36 10.72
CA GLU A 10 -33.13 7.61 11.57
C GLU A 10 -31.75 7.34 10.94
N LEU A 11 -31.34 8.09 9.90
CA LEU A 11 -30.01 7.96 9.26
C LEU A 11 -28.86 7.83 10.27
N CYS A 12 -28.79 8.73 11.26
CA CYS A 12 -27.76 8.74 12.31
C CYS A 12 -27.71 7.40 13.08
N ASP A 13 -28.86 6.85 13.44
CA ASP A 13 -28.96 5.58 14.17
C ASP A 13 -28.50 4.41 13.29
N TYR A 14 -28.86 4.40 12.01
CA TYR A 14 -28.40 3.39 11.06
C TYR A 14 -26.89 3.44 10.87
N ILE A 15 -26.29 4.63 10.77
CA ILE A 15 -24.83 4.80 10.69
C ILE A 15 -24.18 4.20 11.94
N ILE A 16 -24.63 4.56 13.15
CA ILE A 16 -24.07 4.04 14.41
C ILE A 16 -24.19 2.51 14.46
N ARG A 17 -25.35 1.95 14.11
CA ARG A 17 -25.59 0.50 14.09
C ARG A 17 -24.66 -0.21 13.10
N PHE A 18 -24.50 0.33 11.90
CA PHE A 18 -23.57 -0.20 10.90
C PHE A 18 -22.14 -0.17 11.43
N MET A 19 -21.67 0.97 11.93
CA MET A 19 -20.31 1.12 12.47
C MET A 19 -20.03 0.10 13.58
N ASN A 20 -20.99 -0.10 14.49
CA ASN A 20 -20.87 -1.08 15.58
C ASN A 20 -20.86 -2.52 15.07
N ALA A 21 -21.67 -2.86 14.07
CA ALA A 21 -21.67 -4.18 13.46
C ALA A 21 -20.36 -4.45 12.70
N PHE A 22 -19.91 -3.49 11.90
CA PHE A 22 -18.67 -3.57 11.13
C PHE A 22 -17.47 -3.82 12.04
N LYS A 23 -17.32 -3.05 13.13
CA LYS A 23 -16.25 -3.26 14.13
C LYS A 23 -16.25 -4.64 14.78
N LYS A 24 -17.42 -5.25 14.94
CA LYS A 24 -17.53 -6.60 15.53
C LYS A 24 -17.18 -7.70 14.53
N LEU A 25 -17.40 -7.46 13.24
CA LEU A 25 -17.30 -8.47 12.18
C LEU A 25 -16.01 -8.34 11.36
N SER A 26 -15.32 -7.21 11.45
CA SER A 26 -14.18 -6.88 10.60
C SER A 26 -13.03 -6.29 11.41
N SER A 27 -11.81 -6.66 11.04
CA SER A 27 -10.56 -6.05 11.52
C SER A 27 -10.11 -4.87 10.63
N LEU A 28 -10.85 -4.54 9.58
CA LEU A 28 -10.54 -3.43 8.70
C LEU A 28 -10.84 -2.08 9.38
N GLN A 29 -10.05 -1.07 9.05
CA GLN A 29 -10.38 0.30 9.44
C GLN A 29 -11.58 0.75 8.60
N LEU A 30 -12.62 1.23 9.28
CA LEU A 30 -13.72 1.90 8.60
C LEU A 30 -13.30 3.34 8.30
N GLY A 31 -13.57 3.81 7.10
CA GLY A 31 -13.56 5.24 6.78
C GLY A 31 -14.91 5.65 6.23
N ILE A 32 -15.16 6.95 6.16
CA ILE A 32 -16.44 7.54 5.75
C ILE A 32 -16.26 8.25 4.42
N TYR A 33 -17.19 8.03 3.52
CA TYR A 33 -17.34 8.80 2.30
C TYR A 33 -18.61 9.65 2.38
N SER A 34 -18.53 10.91 1.98
CA SER A 34 -19.65 11.86 1.94
C SER A 34 -19.25 13.10 1.13
N TYR A 35 -20.18 14.01 0.86
CA TYR A 35 -19.89 15.30 0.21
C TYR A 35 -20.08 16.48 1.18
N THR A 36 -19.35 17.58 0.95
CA THR A 36 -19.29 18.74 1.87
C THR A 36 -20.66 19.24 2.33
N GLY A 37 -21.63 19.31 1.42
CA GLY A 37 -22.98 19.76 1.72
C GLY A 37 -23.81 18.80 2.57
N PHE A 38 -23.50 17.50 2.55
CA PHE A 38 -24.23 16.49 3.31
C PHE A 38 -23.79 16.42 4.77
N LEU A 39 -22.56 16.84 5.08
CA LEU A 39 -21.99 16.69 6.42
C LEU A 39 -22.84 17.36 7.51
N SER A 40 -23.57 18.44 7.19
CA SER A 40 -24.51 19.06 8.13
C SER A 40 -25.65 18.15 8.58
N ASN A 41 -26.03 17.16 7.76
CA ASN A 41 -27.15 16.26 8.02
C ASN A 41 -26.78 15.16 9.03
N ILE A 42 -25.49 15.02 9.36
CA ILE A 42 -24.96 14.03 10.30
C ILE A 42 -24.20 14.68 11.48
N GLU A 43 -24.40 15.99 11.70
CA GLU A 43 -23.75 16.73 12.80
C GLU A 43 -24.08 16.13 14.18
N GLU A 44 -25.26 15.52 14.35
CA GLU A 44 -25.66 14.82 15.58
C GLU A 44 -24.65 13.74 16.00
N ILE A 45 -24.09 13.01 15.03
CA ILE A 45 -23.13 11.92 15.29
C ILE A 45 -21.68 12.36 15.14
N LYS A 46 -21.40 13.65 14.91
CA LYS A 46 -20.06 14.21 14.72
C LYS A 46 -19.04 13.70 15.73
N SER A 47 -19.39 13.67 17.01
CA SER A 47 -18.49 13.21 18.07
C SER A 47 -18.05 11.75 17.90
N THR A 48 -18.87 10.93 17.24
CA THR A 48 -18.62 9.52 16.95
C THR A 48 -17.76 9.33 15.70
N ILE A 49 -17.91 10.20 14.70
CA ILE A 49 -17.34 10.00 13.37
C ILE A 49 -16.15 10.89 13.03
N LYS A 50 -15.96 12.03 13.72
CA LYS A 50 -14.95 13.06 13.38
C LYS A 50 -13.50 12.58 13.26
N ASP A 51 -13.15 11.48 13.93
CA ASP A 51 -11.79 10.94 13.96
C ASP A 51 -11.60 9.80 12.94
N TYR A 52 -12.66 9.43 12.21
CA TYR A 52 -12.58 8.43 11.14
C TYR A 52 -11.95 9.05 9.90
N PRO A 53 -11.22 8.26 9.09
CA PRO A 53 -10.72 8.76 7.83
C PRO A 53 -11.86 9.17 6.91
N LEU A 54 -11.80 10.39 6.38
CA LEU A 54 -12.80 10.96 5.47
C LEU A 54 -12.27 10.96 4.03
N TRP A 55 -13.06 10.41 3.12
CA TRP A 55 -12.98 10.65 1.69
C TRP A 55 -14.13 11.59 1.31
N GLU A 56 -13.81 12.83 0.99
CA GLU A 56 -14.81 13.87 0.75
C GLU A 56 -15.00 14.13 -0.75
N ALA A 57 -16.24 14.08 -1.22
CA ALA A 57 -16.59 14.60 -2.53
C ALA A 57 -16.84 16.12 -2.44
N ASN A 58 -16.10 16.87 -3.27
CA ASN A 58 -16.27 18.31 -3.40
C ASN A 58 -15.74 18.78 -4.75
N TYR A 59 -16.64 18.95 -5.72
CA TYR A 59 -16.26 19.28 -7.10
C TYR A 59 -16.00 20.78 -7.33
N ASN A 60 -16.27 21.61 -6.33
CA ASN A 60 -16.19 23.08 -6.44
C ASN A 60 -14.84 23.65 -6.00
N ASN A 61 -13.92 22.81 -5.50
CA ASN A 61 -12.65 23.23 -4.95
C ASN A 61 -11.50 22.44 -5.58
N GLU A 62 -10.35 23.10 -5.68
CA GLU A 62 -9.12 22.46 -6.14
C GLU A 62 -8.68 21.34 -5.18
N PRO A 63 -8.01 20.28 -5.69
CA PRO A 63 -7.59 19.11 -4.89
C PRO A 63 -6.77 19.40 -3.63
N TRP A 64 -6.19 20.60 -3.55
CA TRP A 64 -5.21 21.00 -2.56
C TRP A 64 -5.73 22.03 -1.55
N ASN A 65 -6.98 22.49 -1.69
CA ASN A 65 -7.51 23.55 -0.84
C ASN A 65 -9.02 23.38 -0.57
N LEU A 66 -9.35 22.47 0.35
CA LEU A 66 -10.72 22.24 0.79
C LEU A 66 -11.05 23.03 2.06
N PRO A 67 -12.31 23.50 2.22
CA PRO A 67 -12.75 24.17 3.45
C PRO A 67 -12.65 23.23 4.65
N SER A 68 -12.45 23.79 5.85
CA SER A 68 -12.47 23.00 7.09
C SER A 68 -13.86 22.40 7.34
N ASN A 69 -13.90 21.16 7.83
CA ASN A 69 -15.11 20.52 8.34
C ASN A 69 -14.83 19.90 9.72
N PHE A 70 -15.77 19.13 10.28
CA PHE A 70 -15.58 18.53 11.60
C PHE A 70 -14.68 17.29 11.62
N PHE A 71 -14.27 16.78 10.46
CA PHE A 71 -13.30 15.68 10.39
C PHE A 71 -11.89 16.23 10.49
N ALA A 72 -11.15 15.72 11.47
CA ALA A 72 -9.73 16.05 11.61
C ALA A 72 -8.86 15.23 10.65
N ASN A 73 -9.37 14.08 10.18
CA ASN A 73 -8.61 13.12 9.38
C ASN A 73 -9.19 12.98 7.95
N ARG A 74 -9.12 14.06 7.16
CA ARG A 74 -9.44 13.99 5.73
C ARG A 74 -8.28 13.37 4.97
N ILE A 75 -8.51 12.20 4.39
CA ILE A 75 -7.48 11.41 3.68
C ILE A 75 -7.72 11.31 2.18
N GLY A 76 -8.91 11.70 1.71
CA GLY A 76 -9.29 11.59 0.31
C GLY A 76 -10.16 12.75 -0.14
N HIS A 77 -10.00 13.12 -1.41
CA HIS A 77 -10.83 14.10 -2.09
C HIS A 77 -11.24 13.57 -3.47
N GLN A 78 -12.53 13.38 -3.68
CA GLN A 78 -13.10 13.21 -5.02
C GLN A 78 -13.40 14.59 -5.59
N TYR A 79 -12.62 15.00 -6.60
CA TYR A 79 -12.67 16.36 -7.13
C TYR A 79 -13.42 16.47 -8.46
N THR A 80 -13.76 15.34 -9.10
CA THR A 80 -14.66 15.30 -10.26
C THR A 80 -15.26 13.92 -10.44
N GLU A 81 -16.50 13.87 -10.89
CA GLU A 81 -17.19 12.66 -11.40
C GLU A 81 -17.07 12.52 -12.93
N ASN A 82 -16.50 13.54 -13.58
CA ASN A 82 -16.43 13.69 -15.03
C ASN A 82 -15.00 13.50 -15.57
N GLY A 83 -14.17 12.76 -14.85
CA GLY A 83 -12.78 12.45 -15.22
C GLY A 83 -12.67 11.68 -16.53
N ASP A 84 -11.60 11.96 -17.26
CA ASP A 84 -11.23 11.23 -18.47
C ASP A 84 -9.82 10.68 -18.30
N ILE A 85 -9.71 9.37 -18.11
CA ILE A 85 -8.45 8.68 -17.83
C ILE A 85 -8.15 7.74 -18.99
N SER A 86 -6.96 7.90 -19.58
CA SER A 86 -6.50 7.03 -20.66
C SER A 86 -6.59 5.56 -20.26
N GLY A 87 -7.28 4.76 -21.06
CA GLY A 87 -7.49 3.33 -20.79
C GLY A 87 -8.74 3.01 -19.97
N VAL A 88 -9.47 4.01 -19.46
CA VAL A 88 -10.76 3.84 -18.78
C VAL A 88 -11.88 4.29 -19.72
N SER A 89 -12.89 3.43 -19.92
CA SER A 89 -14.05 3.77 -20.76
C SER A 89 -15.07 4.58 -19.96
N GLY A 90 -15.50 5.70 -20.52
CA GLY A 90 -16.51 6.56 -19.92
C GLY A 90 -15.94 7.59 -18.94
N LYS A 91 -16.83 8.42 -18.40
CA LYS A 91 -16.48 9.36 -17.35
C LYS A 91 -16.33 8.62 -16.02
N CYS A 92 -15.36 9.04 -15.23
CA CYS A 92 -15.03 8.39 -13.97
C CYS A 92 -14.77 9.39 -12.85
N ASP A 93 -14.98 8.92 -11.64
CA ASP A 93 -14.59 9.64 -10.43
C ASP A 93 -13.07 9.71 -10.34
N VAL A 94 -12.56 10.92 -10.21
CA VAL A 94 -11.13 11.14 -10.00
C VAL A 94 -10.89 11.61 -8.58
N ASN A 95 -9.98 10.90 -7.96
CA ASN A 95 -9.71 10.98 -6.54
C ASN A 95 -8.24 11.29 -6.30
N LEU A 96 -7.99 12.10 -5.29
CA LEU A 96 -6.67 12.27 -4.71
C LEU A 96 -6.72 11.79 -3.28
N PHE A 97 -5.82 10.88 -2.92
CA PHE A 97 -5.69 10.39 -1.56
C PHE A 97 -4.31 10.74 -0.99
N THR A 98 -4.30 11.23 0.24
CA THR A 98 -3.07 11.53 0.99
C THR A 98 -2.56 10.31 1.77
N GLU A 99 -3.41 9.29 1.94
CA GLU A 99 -3.11 8.02 2.60
C GLU A 99 -3.79 6.85 1.86
N GLY A 100 -3.31 5.61 2.01
CA GLY A 100 -3.92 4.45 1.35
C GLY A 100 -5.32 4.12 1.89
N VAL A 101 -6.35 4.17 1.04
CA VAL A 101 -7.77 4.02 1.44
C VAL A 101 -8.38 2.67 1.11
N LEU A 102 -7.84 2.01 0.07
CA LEU A 102 -8.40 0.77 -0.48
C LEU A 102 -7.50 -0.45 -0.27
N LEU A 103 -6.24 -0.22 0.10
CA LEU A 103 -5.31 -1.28 0.42
C LEU A 103 -4.82 -1.05 1.83
N LYS A 104 -5.51 -1.69 2.78
CA LYS A 104 -4.83 -2.22 3.94
C LYS A 104 -3.91 -3.33 3.42
N ASN A 105 -2.79 -2.97 2.78
CA ASN A 105 -1.60 -3.76 3.06
C ASN A 105 -1.50 -3.69 4.58
N ASN A 106 -1.37 -4.82 5.26
CA ASN A 106 -1.15 -4.86 6.69
C ASN A 106 0.14 -4.08 7.01
N MET A 107 0.08 -2.76 6.97
CA MET A 107 1.10 -1.87 7.45
C MET A 107 0.92 -1.95 8.95
N TYR A 108 1.60 -2.92 9.55
CA TYR A 108 1.81 -2.89 10.97
C TYR A 108 2.68 -1.66 11.23
N LEU A 109 2.06 -0.48 11.39
CA LEU A 109 2.80 0.74 11.67
C LEU A 109 3.73 0.46 12.84
N GLY A 110 4.99 0.82 12.64
CA GLY A 110 6.06 0.39 13.52
C GLY A 110 7.33 1.15 13.25
N THR A 111 8.40 0.75 13.93
CA THR A 111 9.71 1.38 13.85
C THR A 111 10.78 0.32 13.58
N TRP A 112 11.69 0.64 12.66
CA TRP A 112 12.90 -0.14 12.45
C TRP A 112 13.83 0.00 13.66
N ILE A 113 14.23 -1.13 14.23
CA ILE A 113 15.14 -1.20 15.36
C ILE A 113 16.40 -1.93 14.90
N ASN A 114 17.56 -1.35 15.17
CA ASN A 114 18.85 -2.00 14.95
C ASN A 114 19.41 -2.49 16.28
N GLU A 115 19.63 -3.79 16.39
CA GLU A 115 20.22 -4.44 17.56
C GLU A 115 21.26 -5.47 17.11
N ASN A 116 22.47 -5.40 17.67
CA ASN A 116 23.58 -6.33 17.38
C ASN A 116 23.87 -6.50 15.89
N ASP A 117 23.93 -5.38 15.17
CA ASP A 117 24.11 -5.35 13.72
C ASP A 117 23.07 -6.19 12.96
N LYS A 118 21.81 -6.15 13.42
CA LYS A 118 20.65 -6.72 12.74
C LYS A 118 19.44 -5.80 12.86
N TRP A 119 18.62 -5.76 11.83
CA TRP A 119 17.40 -4.97 11.80
C TRP A 119 16.18 -5.85 12.08
N TRP A 120 15.23 -5.35 12.87
CA TRP A 120 13.89 -5.91 12.96
C TRP A 120 12.87 -4.78 12.95
N TYR A 121 11.63 -5.11 12.60
CA TYR A 121 10.54 -4.13 12.55
C TYR A 121 9.58 -4.36 13.71
N LYS A 122 9.57 -3.41 14.64
CA LYS A 122 8.70 -3.47 15.81
C LYS A 122 7.39 -2.78 15.51
N HIS A 123 6.29 -3.53 15.50
CA HIS A 123 4.94 -2.99 15.33
C HIS A 123 4.53 -2.17 16.57
N ASN A 124 3.62 -1.21 16.39
CA ASN A 124 3.14 -0.32 17.45
C ASN A 124 2.40 -1.06 18.58
N ASP A 125 1.81 -2.22 18.28
CA ASP A 125 1.19 -3.10 19.28
C ASP A 125 2.21 -3.98 20.04
N GLY A 126 3.50 -3.85 19.71
CA GLY A 126 4.61 -4.60 20.30
C GLY A 126 4.89 -5.94 19.63
N THR A 127 4.09 -6.34 18.63
CA THR A 127 4.36 -7.54 17.83
C THR A 127 5.42 -7.28 16.75
N PHE A 128 5.78 -8.32 15.99
CA PHE A 128 6.71 -8.25 14.87
C PHE A 128 6.54 -9.46 13.95
N THR A 129 6.94 -9.32 12.70
CA THR A 129 6.83 -10.36 11.66
C THR A 129 7.93 -11.42 11.80
N LYS A 130 7.59 -12.68 11.52
CA LYS A 130 8.49 -13.84 11.55
C LYS A 130 8.21 -14.79 10.38
N ASP A 131 9.26 -15.37 9.80
CA ASP A 131 9.19 -16.34 8.69
C ASP A 131 8.29 -15.89 7.53
N ALA A 132 8.22 -14.58 7.27
CA ALA A 132 7.23 -14.02 6.37
C ALA A 132 7.66 -12.70 5.75
N TRP A 133 6.99 -12.38 4.64
CA TRP A 133 7.10 -11.11 3.96
C TRP A 133 6.27 -10.02 4.65
N GLU A 134 6.77 -8.80 4.69
CA GLU A 134 6.04 -7.63 5.13
C GLU A 134 6.24 -6.44 4.20
N PHE A 135 5.16 -5.70 3.94
CA PHE A 135 5.19 -4.49 3.13
C PHE A 135 5.26 -3.26 4.04
N ILE A 136 6.43 -2.63 4.08
CA ILE A 136 6.73 -1.51 4.98
C ILE A 136 7.10 -0.30 4.12
N ASN A 137 6.38 0.82 4.31
CA ASN A 137 6.65 2.10 3.65
C ASN A 137 6.88 2.01 2.12
N GLY A 138 6.06 1.24 1.43
CA GLY A 138 6.12 1.13 -0.03
C GLY A 138 7.09 0.07 -0.56
N LYS A 139 7.73 -0.73 0.31
CA LYS A 139 8.71 -1.74 -0.07
C LYS A 139 8.43 -3.08 0.62
N TRP A 140 8.81 -4.18 -0.03
CA TRP A 140 8.74 -5.53 0.54
C TRP A 140 10.04 -5.90 1.26
N TYR A 141 9.89 -6.51 2.43
CA TYR A 141 10.94 -7.03 3.29
C TYR A 141 10.61 -8.47 3.68
N LEU A 142 11.63 -9.28 3.96
CA LEU A 142 11.48 -10.66 4.42
C LEU A 142 12.13 -10.82 5.78
N PHE A 143 11.47 -11.50 6.71
CA PHE A 143 11.98 -11.74 8.07
C PHE A 143 12.22 -13.21 8.35
N ASP A 144 13.25 -13.53 9.14
CA ASP A 144 13.53 -14.89 9.62
C ASP A 144 12.64 -15.31 10.81
N ALA A 145 12.86 -16.51 11.35
CA ALA A 145 12.09 -17.10 12.45
C ALA A 145 12.23 -16.31 13.77
N GLU A 146 13.34 -15.59 13.91
CA GLU A 146 13.62 -14.73 15.05
C GLU A 146 13.09 -13.30 14.85
N GLY A 147 12.67 -12.95 13.63
CA GLY A 147 12.13 -11.65 13.27
C GLY A 147 13.18 -10.66 12.77
N TRP A 148 14.39 -11.14 12.43
CA TRP A 148 15.41 -10.30 11.81
C TRP A 148 15.15 -10.16 10.31
N MET A 149 15.36 -8.96 9.81
CA MET A 149 15.30 -8.62 8.40
C MET A 149 16.39 -9.38 7.64
N ILE A 150 15.95 -10.13 6.64
CA ILE A 150 16.82 -10.76 5.65
C ILE A 150 17.31 -9.69 4.68
N HIS A 151 18.58 -9.77 4.31
CA HIS A 151 19.16 -9.00 3.24
C HIS A 151 19.95 -9.91 2.28
N ASP A 152 20.40 -9.37 1.14
CA ASP A 152 21.15 -10.11 0.11
C ASP A 152 20.31 -11.21 -0.57
N TRP A 153 20.96 -12.14 -1.29
CA TRP A 153 20.33 -13.27 -1.96
C TRP A 153 19.60 -14.21 -1.00
N LYS A 154 18.32 -14.48 -1.27
CA LYS A 154 17.53 -15.44 -0.51
C LYS A 154 16.67 -16.30 -1.43
N ARG A 155 16.73 -17.61 -1.22
CA ARG A 155 15.72 -18.53 -1.74
C ARG A 155 14.55 -18.60 -0.77
N TYR A 156 13.35 -18.36 -1.27
CA TYR A 156 12.10 -18.47 -0.53
C TYR A 156 11.12 -19.31 -1.36
N GLY A 157 10.74 -20.48 -0.84
CA GLY A 157 10.10 -21.51 -1.65
C GLY A 157 11.01 -21.97 -2.79
N ASP A 158 10.48 -21.96 -4.01
CA ASP A 158 11.21 -22.37 -5.23
C ASP A 158 11.81 -21.21 -6.01
N SER A 159 11.71 -19.98 -5.48
CA SER A 159 12.14 -18.76 -6.15
C SER A 159 13.31 -18.10 -5.44
N TRP A 160 14.17 -17.45 -6.22
CA TRP A 160 15.26 -16.60 -5.72
C TRP A 160 14.83 -15.13 -5.72
N TYR A 161 15.24 -14.43 -4.68
CA TYR A 161 15.00 -13.01 -4.45
C TYR A 161 16.32 -12.33 -4.06
N TYR A 162 16.42 -11.02 -4.29
CA TYR A 162 17.50 -10.21 -3.74
C TYR A 162 16.94 -9.10 -2.86
N LEU A 163 17.34 -9.11 -1.57
CA LEU A 163 16.79 -8.26 -0.51
C LEU A 163 17.80 -7.16 -0.15
N GLY A 164 18.11 -6.26 -1.08
CA GLY A 164 18.99 -5.11 -0.82
C GLY A 164 20.32 -5.45 -0.13
N ASP A 165 20.97 -4.42 0.41
CA ASP A 165 22.09 -4.63 1.33
C ASP A 165 21.61 -4.63 2.79
N TYR A 166 22.55 -4.78 3.73
CA TYR A 166 22.28 -4.81 5.16
C TYR A 166 21.50 -3.60 5.71
N ASN A 167 21.63 -2.41 5.11
CA ASN A 167 20.92 -1.19 5.53
C ASN A 167 19.69 -0.86 4.66
N ASP A 168 19.46 -1.59 3.56
CA ASP A 168 18.28 -1.43 2.70
C ASP A 168 17.25 -2.53 2.95
N GLY A 169 17.64 -3.81 2.88
CA GLY A 169 16.78 -4.99 3.04
C GLY A 169 15.62 -5.14 2.07
N ALA A 170 15.37 -4.13 1.23
CA ALA A 170 14.23 -4.08 0.35
C ALA A 170 14.38 -5.03 -0.83
N MET A 171 13.32 -5.78 -1.11
CA MET A 171 13.22 -6.63 -2.29
C MET A 171 13.43 -5.83 -3.57
N LYS A 172 14.31 -6.32 -4.46
CA LYS A 172 14.49 -5.75 -5.79
C LYS A 172 13.48 -6.31 -6.78
N THR A 173 13.06 -5.44 -7.68
CA THR A 173 12.34 -5.76 -8.92
C THR A 173 13.09 -5.13 -10.09
N GLY A 174 12.89 -5.64 -11.29
CA GLY A 174 13.59 -5.19 -12.50
C GLY A 174 15.07 -5.54 -12.52
N TRP A 175 15.86 -4.71 -13.21
CA TRP A 175 17.29 -4.91 -13.42
C TRP A 175 18.10 -4.66 -12.15
N TYR A 176 19.02 -5.56 -11.85
CA TYR A 176 19.96 -5.44 -10.74
C TYR A 176 21.36 -5.87 -11.17
N TYR A 177 22.35 -5.04 -10.84
CA TYR A 177 23.76 -5.37 -11.02
C TYR A 177 24.36 -5.74 -9.67
N ASP A 178 24.83 -6.98 -9.54
CA ASP A 178 25.55 -7.44 -8.35
C ASP A 178 27.04 -7.13 -8.51
N GLU A 179 27.53 -6.16 -7.74
CA GLU A 179 28.93 -5.77 -7.76
C GLU A 179 29.87 -6.90 -7.31
N LYS A 180 29.41 -7.80 -6.43
CA LYS A 180 30.25 -8.90 -5.91
C LYS A 180 30.54 -9.94 -6.98
N SER A 181 29.54 -10.25 -7.80
CA SER A 181 29.67 -11.22 -8.89
C SER A 181 29.93 -10.58 -10.26
N SER A 182 29.85 -9.24 -10.35
CA SER A 182 29.97 -8.46 -11.58
C SER A 182 29.01 -8.93 -12.68
N LYS A 183 27.76 -9.21 -12.30
CA LYS A 183 26.74 -9.81 -13.16
C LYS A 183 25.43 -9.04 -13.07
N TRP A 184 24.70 -9.00 -14.19
CA TRP A 184 23.34 -8.49 -14.25
C TRP A 184 22.33 -9.61 -13.98
N TYR A 185 21.27 -9.26 -13.27
CA TYR A 185 20.11 -10.10 -12.98
C TYR A 185 18.84 -9.32 -13.28
N TYR A 186 17.75 -10.03 -13.49
CA TYR A 186 16.43 -9.43 -13.65
C TYR A 186 15.42 -10.12 -12.74
N PHE A 187 14.63 -9.31 -12.05
CA PHE A 187 13.55 -9.76 -11.17
C PHE A 187 12.21 -9.28 -11.75
N ASN A 188 11.19 -10.14 -11.74
CA ASN A 188 9.86 -9.72 -12.20
C ASN A 188 9.17 -8.80 -11.17
N GLU A 189 7.91 -8.43 -11.42
CA GLU A 189 7.14 -7.54 -10.54
C GLU A 189 6.89 -8.14 -9.15
N GLU A 190 6.86 -9.47 -9.03
CA GLU A 190 6.81 -10.17 -7.74
C GLU A 190 8.18 -10.37 -7.08
N GLY A 191 9.26 -9.84 -7.66
CA GLY A 191 10.62 -9.95 -7.14
C GLY A 191 11.30 -11.30 -7.38
N ILE A 192 10.71 -12.16 -8.23
CA ILE A 192 11.27 -13.47 -8.56
C ILE A 192 12.38 -13.30 -9.59
N MET A 193 13.57 -13.83 -9.28
CA MET A 193 14.72 -13.87 -10.19
C MET A 193 14.37 -14.69 -11.44
N GLN A 194 14.65 -14.11 -12.59
CA GLN A 194 14.37 -14.69 -13.88
C GLN A 194 15.56 -15.53 -14.41
N THR A 195 15.27 -16.58 -15.18
CA THR A 195 16.26 -17.47 -15.82
C THR A 195 15.81 -17.83 -17.25
N GLY A 196 16.75 -18.18 -18.13
CA GLY A 196 16.49 -18.52 -19.53
C GLY A 196 16.24 -17.32 -20.44
N TYR A 197 15.66 -17.59 -21.62
CA TYR A 197 15.48 -16.60 -22.69
C TYR A 197 14.19 -15.80 -22.52
N ILE A 198 14.29 -14.51 -22.18
CA ILE A 198 13.18 -13.66 -21.74
C ILE A 198 13.14 -12.35 -22.52
N LYS A 199 11.93 -11.87 -22.80
CA LYS A 199 11.68 -10.59 -23.48
C LYS A 199 11.38 -9.49 -22.45
N ILE A 200 12.20 -8.44 -22.41
CA ILE A 200 12.11 -7.28 -21.51
C ILE A 200 12.17 -6.01 -22.36
N ASP A 201 11.20 -5.11 -22.26
CA ASP A 201 11.13 -3.84 -23.01
C ASP A 201 11.43 -4.01 -24.51
N ASP A 202 10.77 -4.97 -25.14
CA ASP A 202 10.93 -5.36 -26.54
C ASP A 202 12.29 -5.91 -26.98
N LYS A 203 13.19 -6.20 -26.03
CA LYS A 203 14.49 -6.84 -26.28
C LYS A 203 14.57 -8.22 -25.64
N TRP A 204 15.29 -9.12 -26.27
CA TRP A 204 15.53 -10.46 -25.73
C TRP A 204 16.85 -10.52 -24.96
N TYR A 205 16.82 -11.20 -23.83
CA TYR A 205 17.94 -11.43 -22.94
C TYR A 205 18.00 -12.90 -22.58
N ASP A 206 19.21 -13.43 -22.44
CA ASP A 206 19.44 -14.80 -21.97
C ASP A 206 20.05 -14.76 -20.58
N PHE A 207 19.57 -15.61 -19.68
CA PHE A 207 20.01 -15.70 -18.30
C PHE A 207 20.36 -17.16 -17.98
N ASP A 208 21.52 -17.39 -17.35
CA ASP A 208 21.93 -18.73 -16.96
C ASP A 208 21.00 -19.34 -15.90
N ASN A 209 21.21 -20.61 -15.55
CA ASN A 209 20.41 -21.29 -14.51
C ASN A 209 20.54 -20.66 -13.10
N ASN A 210 21.51 -19.77 -12.90
CA ASN A 210 21.68 -18.98 -11.68
C ASN A 210 21.16 -17.54 -11.84
N GLY A 211 20.50 -17.23 -12.95
CA GLY A 211 19.89 -15.93 -13.25
C GLY A 211 20.86 -14.87 -13.73
N ALA A 212 22.14 -15.19 -13.96
CA ALA A 212 23.10 -14.22 -14.45
C ALA A 212 22.90 -13.99 -15.95
N MET A 213 22.78 -12.73 -16.36
CA MET A 213 22.61 -12.34 -17.76
C MET A 213 23.85 -12.74 -18.56
N GLU A 214 23.63 -13.48 -19.64
CA GLU A 214 24.66 -13.79 -20.61
C GLU A 214 24.77 -12.63 -21.60
N THR A 215 25.89 -11.90 -21.55
CA THR A 215 26.22 -10.93 -22.59
C THR A 215 26.76 -11.69 -23.80
N SER A 216 25.88 -12.19 -24.66
CA SER A 216 26.30 -12.72 -25.95
C SER A 216 27.14 -11.66 -26.66
N GLY A 217 28.44 -11.94 -26.84
CA GLY A 217 29.32 -11.11 -27.66
C GLY A 217 28.80 -11.11 -29.09
N ILE A 218 28.36 -9.95 -29.56
CA ILE A 218 28.22 -9.65 -30.99
C ILE A 218 29.59 -9.26 -31.53
#